data_AF-A0A7J5DNQ0-F1
#
_entry.id   AF-A0A7J5DNQ0-F1
#
_cell.length_a   1.000
_cell.length_b   1.000
_cell.length_c   1.000
_cell.angle_alpha   90.00
_cell.angle_beta   90.00
_cell.angle_gamma   90.00
#
_symmetry.space_group_name_H-M   'P 1'
#
loop_
_entity.id
_entity.type
_entity.pdbx_description
1 polymer ?
#
loop_
_entity_poly.entity_id
_entity_poly.type
_entity_poly.pdbx_seq_one_letter_code
_entity_poly.pdbx_strand_id
1 'polypeptide(L)'
;MRSEHVLSRPLDEDWIRRCTHELAPRLTPSGDARAFVIDAPDGTMAACALGLIHPVLPAPAYSHGLAARVQVVATHPGLRRRGYARAVVSALLDHLADVEHVTLFELNASVEAAPLYRELGFAGNPALMRMTRLGEPTAASTAENGTTWLPPQQYAETVPKATAFACLYFTDEEDRPLQLHSVYSPAHPWQLVGGTMDEGERPWDTAVRECREETGLTVSGPPRLLATVYGLPGAEWPYSTIGMVFDGGRLTAAQIRGITLDPQEHDEVRVLPLTRWEALMPPHDFARLSAVDAARRTGEAAYFGTWDWDNA
;
A
#
# COMPACT_ATOMS: atom_id res chain seq x y z
N MET A 1 15.03 -0.89 34.23
CA MET A 1 16.23 -1.49 33.60
C MET A 1 16.65 -0.64 32.43
N ARG A 2 17.94 -0.54 32.12
CA ARG A 2 18.37 0.10 30.88
C ARG A 2 18.08 -0.81 29.68
N SER A 3 17.63 -0.21 28.56
CA SER A 3 17.27 -0.92 27.33
C SER A 3 18.45 -1.73 26.76
N GLU A 4 19.67 -1.26 26.98
CA GLU A 4 20.93 -1.93 26.62
C GLU A 4 21.13 -3.31 27.26
N HIS A 5 20.41 -3.63 28.34
CA HIS A 5 20.49 -4.95 28.99
C HIS A 5 19.47 -5.95 28.45
N VAL A 6 18.54 -5.49 27.60
CA VAL A 6 17.37 -6.25 27.14
C VAL A 6 17.32 -6.36 25.61
N LEU A 7 17.75 -5.31 24.92
CA LEU A 7 17.64 -5.18 23.47
C LEU A 7 19.04 -5.17 22.83
N SER A 8 19.15 -5.76 21.65
CA SER A 8 20.39 -5.74 20.84
C SER A 8 20.77 -4.34 20.35
N ARG A 9 19.78 -3.45 20.21
CA ARG A 9 19.96 -2.01 19.98
C ARG A 9 19.25 -1.24 21.10
N PRO A 10 19.95 -0.39 21.87
CA PRO A 10 19.31 0.43 22.88
C PRO A 10 18.24 1.34 22.26
N LEU A 11 17.17 1.58 23.02
CA LEU A 11 16.20 2.62 22.69
C LEU A 11 16.83 3.99 22.98
N ASP A 12 16.60 4.95 22.10
CA ASP A 12 16.89 6.36 22.37
C ASP A 12 15.90 6.95 23.39
N GLU A 13 16.18 8.18 23.84
CA GLU A 13 15.36 8.84 24.87
C GLU A 13 13.90 9.03 24.44
N ASP A 14 13.64 9.25 23.15
CA ASP A 14 12.29 9.45 22.63
C ASP A 14 11.48 8.16 22.66
N TRP A 15 12.08 7.04 22.25
CA TRP A 15 11.46 5.72 22.36
C TRP A 15 11.27 5.30 23.82
N ILE A 16 12.23 5.60 24.69
CA ILE A 16 12.07 5.36 26.14
C ILE A 16 10.87 6.14 26.68
N ARG A 17 10.73 7.42 26.32
CA ARG A 17 9.61 8.28 26.73
C ARG A 17 8.28 7.72 26.25
N ARG A 18 8.19 7.33 24.97
CA ARG A 18 6.98 6.72 24.38
C ARG A 18 6.61 5.42 25.09
N CYS A 19 7.56 4.49 25.23
CA CYS A 19 7.31 3.23 25.93
C CYS A 19 6.86 3.44 27.37
N THR A 20 7.44 4.43 28.06
CA THR A 20 7.02 4.79 29.42
C THR A 20 5.57 5.30 29.45
N HIS A 21 5.23 6.21 28.54
CA HIS A 21 3.87 6.77 28.43
C HIS A 21 2.82 5.70 28.10
N GLU A 22 3.14 4.76 27.21
CA GLU A 22 2.25 3.65 26.83
C GLU A 22 2.14 2.58 27.93
N LEU A 23 3.23 2.30 28.65
CA LEU A 23 3.24 1.24 29.66
C LEU A 23 2.63 1.67 30.99
N ALA A 24 2.80 2.94 31.40
CA ALA A 24 2.32 3.44 32.68
C ALA A 24 0.81 3.19 32.94
N PRO A 25 -0.13 3.49 32.02
CA PRO A 25 -1.54 3.21 32.25
C PRO A 25 -1.84 1.70 32.33
N ARG A 26 -1.07 0.87 31.62
CA ARG A 26 -1.23 -0.59 31.58
C ARG A 26 -0.80 -1.28 32.88
N LEU A 27 0.09 -0.66 33.66
CA LEU A 27 0.58 -1.19 34.95
C LEU A 27 -0.37 -0.90 36.13
N THR A 28 -1.46 -0.17 35.90
CA THR A 28 -2.49 0.05 36.93
C THR A 28 -3.21 -1.27 37.26
N PRO A 29 -3.87 -1.41 38.42
CA PRO A 29 -4.63 -2.62 38.75
C PRO A 29 -5.69 -3.00 37.70
N SER A 30 -6.28 -2.00 37.05
CA SER A 30 -7.26 -2.17 35.96
C SER A 30 -6.62 -2.34 34.57
N GLY A 31 -5.31 -2.13 34.46
CA GLY A 31 -4.56 -2.30 33.22
C GLY A 31 -4.21 -3.77 32.97
N ASP A 32 -3.69 -4.04 31.78
CA ASP A 32 -3.41 -5.38 31.26
C ASP A 32 -1.93 -5.79 31.38
N ALA A 33 -1.11 -5.05 32.13
CA ALA A 33 0.30 -5.36 32.33
C ALA A 33 0.64 -5.63 33.80
N ARG A 34 1.49 -6.63 34.03
CA ARG A 34 2.06 -6.94 35.36
C ARG A 34 3.57 -6.99 35.26
N ALA A 35 4.24 -6.23 36.12
CA ALA A 35 5.70 -6.16 36.17
C ALA A 35 6.19 -6.52 37.57
N PHE A 36 7.18 -7.41 37.62
CA PHE A 36 7.88 -7.77 38.85
C PHE A 36 9.34 -7.37 38.70
N VAL A 37 9.90 -6.86 39.79
CA VAL A 37 11.29 -6.37 39.85
C VAL A 37 11.97 -6.96 41.08
N ILE A 38 13.26 -7.27 40.92
CA ILE A 38 14.15 -7.59 42.03
C ILE A 38 15.14 -6.46 42.12
N ASP A 39 15.19 -5.79 43.26
CA ASP A 39 16.17 -4.74 43.53
C ASP A 39 17.54 -5.35 43.84
N ALA A 40 18.58 -4.69 43.34
CA ALA A 40 19.95 -4.96 43.70
C ALA A 40 20.30 -4.24 45.02
N PRO A 41 21.31 -4.70 45.77
CA PRO A 41 21.71 -4.09 47.04
C PRO A 41 22.13 -2.62 46.93
N ASP A 42 22.52 -2.15 45.74
CA ASP A 42 22.91 -0.77 45.45
C ASP A 42 21.72 0.13 45.05
N GLY A 43 20.48 -0.38 45.16
CA GLY A 43 19.26 0.35 44.79
C GLY A 43 19.00 0.39 43.27
N THR A 44 19.84 -0.25 42.46
CA THR A 44 19.54 -0.49 41.05
C THR A 44 18.67 -1.74 40.88
N MET A 45 18.26 -2.06 39.66
CA MET A 45 17.40 -3.22 39.41
C MET A 45 18.22 -4.44 38.99
N ALA A 46 18.16 -5.51 39.79
CA ALA A 46 18.85 -6.77 39.54
C ALA A 46 18.17 -7.61 38.44
N ALA A 47 16.85 -7.71 38.46
CA ALA A 47 16.07 -8.43 37.45
C ALA A 47 14.65 -7.86 37.32
N CYS A 48 14.02 -8.08 36.16
CA CYS A 48 12.59 -7.82 35.98
C CYS A 48 11.94 -8.84 35.05
N ALA A 49 10.63 -8.98 35.20
CA ALA A 49 9.74 -9.65 34.25
C ALA A 49 8.50 -8.78 33.99
N LEU A 50 8.03 -8.74 32.75
CA LEU A 50 6.82 -8.05 32.33
C LEU A 50 5.91 -9.03 31.58
N GLY A 51 4.68 -9.19 32.06
CA GLY A 51 3.61 -9.93 31.39
C GLY A 51 2.54 -8.99 30.86
N LEU A 52 2.01 -9.28 29.67
CA LEU A 52 0.86 -8.61 29.07
C LEU A 52 -0.30 -9.59 28.94
N ILE A 53 -1.44 -9.25 29.53
CA ILE A 53 -2.68 -10.02 29.52
C ILE A 53 -3.48 -9.59 28.29
N HIS A 54 -4.08 -10.54 27.58
CA HIS A 54 -4.94 -10.25 26.43
C HIS A 54 -6.10 -11.24 26.36
N PRO A 55 -7.28 -10.80 25.90
CA PRO A 55 -8.42 -11.67 25.74
C PRO A 55 -8.24 -12.63 24.56
N VAL A 56 -8.74 -13.85 24.73
CA VAL A 56 -8.84 -14.90 23.71
C VAL A 56 -10.22 -15.54 23.80
N LEU A 57 -10.66 -16.21 22.72
CA LEU A 57 -11.91 -16.96 22.78
C LEU A 57 -11.81 -18.09 23.82
N PRO A 58 -12.76 -18.22 24.76
CA PRO A 58 -12.72 -19.30 25.75
C PRO A 58 -12.61 -20.67 25.09
N ALA A 59 -11.75 -21.52 25.65
CA ALA A 59 -11.61 -22.91 25.25
C ALA A 59 -11.50 -23.79 26.50
N PRO A 60 -11.72 -25.12 26.40
CA PRO A 60 -11.59 -26.03 27.54
C PRO A 60 -10.25 -25.93 28.28
N ALA A 61 -9.16 -25.61 27.57
CA ALA A 61 -7.82 -25.44 28.16
C ALA A 61 -7.60 -24.08 28.84
N TYR A 62 -8.47 -23.09 28.60
CA TYR A 62 -8.37 -21.73 29.14
C TYR A 62 -9.77 -21.07 29.20
N SER A 63 -10.58 -21.55 30.14
CA SER A 63 -12.02 -21.25 30.23
C SER A 63 -12.36 -19.78 30.50
N HIS A 64 -11.43 -19.02 31.06
CA HIS A 64 -11.62 -17.60 31.35
C HIS A 64 -11.39 -16.70 30.13
N GLY A 65 -10.96 -17.27 28.99
CA GLY A 65 -10.72 -16.49 27.77
C GLY A 65 -9.60 -15.47 27.93
N LEU A 66 -8.58 -15.78 28.74
CA LEU A 66 -7.42 -14.92 28.97
C LEU A 66 -6.13 -15.67 28.70
N ALA A 67 -5.21 -14.97 28.03
CA ALA A 67 -3.84 -15.40 27.82
C ALA A 67 -2.87 -14.32 28.30
N ALA A 68 -1.70 -14.72 28.78
CA ALA A 68 -0.63 -13.79 29.11
C ALA A 68 0.63 -14.10 28.33
N ARG A 69 1.21 -13.05 27.74
CA ARG A 69 2.51 -13.11 27.09
C ARG A 69 3.58 -12.52 28.01
N VAL A 70 4.60 -13.32 28.31
CA VAL A 70 5.83 -12.80 28.93
C VAL A 70 6.59 -12.01 27.87
N GLN A 71 6.51 -10.69 27.97
CA GLN A 71 7.01 -9.74 26.98
C GLN A 71 8.49 -9.43 27.18
N VAL A 72 8.92 -9.27 28.44
CA VAL A 72 10.31 -8.96 28.79
C VAL A 72 10.71 -9.78 30.00
N VAL A 73 11.88 -10.40 29.94
CA VAL A 73 12.61 -10.90 31.11
C VAL A 73 14.04 -10.44 30.97
N ALA A 74 14.56 -9.81 32.01
CA ALA A 74 15.92 -9.32 31.97
C ALA A 74 16.59 -9.38 33.33
N THR A 75 17.91 -9.59 33.31
CA THR A 75 18.74 -9.68 34.51
C THR A 75 20.03 -8.91 34.25
N HIS A 76 20.40 -8.05 35.19
CA HIS A 76 21.60 -7.24 35.12
C HIS A 76 22.83 -8.13 34.84
N PRO A 77 23.69 -7.79 33.86
CA PRO A 77 24.77 -8.67 33.42
C PRO A 77 25.69 -9.16 34.56
N GLY A 78 26.06 -8.28 35.49
CA GLY A 78 26.91 -8.62 36.64
C GLY A 78 26.24 -9.49 37.72
N LEU A 79 24.92 -9.71 37.63
CA LEU A 79 24.11 -10.46 38.60
C LEU A 79 23.47 -11.72 37.98
N ARG A 80 23.85 -12.09 36.76
CA ARG A 80 23.38 -13.31 36.10
C ARG A 80 23.85 -14.58 36.82
N ARG A 81 23.19 -15.71 36.53
CA ARG A 81 23.47 -17.05 37.11
C ARG A 81 23.30 -17.15 38.63
N ARG A 82 22.55 -16.22 39.24
CA ARG A 82 22.19 -16.22 40.67
C ARG A 82 20.74 -16.63 40.94
N GLY A 83 20.02 -17.11 39.93
CA GLY A 83 18.61 -17.52 40.06
C GLY A 83 17.58 -16.39 39.94
N TYR A 84 18.00 -15.12 39.82
CA TYR A 84 17.08 -13.97 39.76
C TYR A 84 16.06 -14.04 38.61
N ALA A 85 16.48 -14.50 37.42
CA ALA A 85 15.56 -14.69 36.29
C ALA A 85 14.44 -15.71 36.61
N ARG A 86 14.79 -16.82 37.29
CA ARG A 86 13.80 -17.81 37.72
C ARG A 86 12.84 -17.20 38.73
N ALA A 87 13.38 -16.54 39.76
CA ALA A 87 12.57 -15.95 40.82
C ALA A 87 11.56 -14.92 40.29
N VAL A 88 11.98 -14.01 39.41
CA VAL A 88 11.11 -12.95 38.91
C VAL A 88 10.07 -13.47 37.90
N VAL A 89 10.41 -14.49 37.09
CA VAL A 89 9.46 -15.11 36.17
C VAL A 89 8.44 -15.95 36.93
N SER A 90 8.87 -16.74 37.92
CA SER A 90 7.94 -17.49 38.78
C SER A 90 6.94 -16.55 39.45
N ALA A 91 7.42 -15.47 40.09
CA ALA A 91 6.53 -14.50 40.73
C ALA A 91 5.52 -13.88 39.75
N LEU A 92 5.93 -13.59 38.52
CA LEU A 92 5.03 -13.10 37.48
C LEU A 92 3.97 -14.15 37.09
N LEU A 93 4.38 -15.40 36.85
CA LEU A 93 3.47 -16.47 36.45
C LEU A 93 2.48 -16.81 37.56
N ASP A 94 2.94 -16.89 38.80
CA ASP A 94 2.11 -17.15 39.98
C ASP A 94 1.05 -16.05 40.12
N HIS A 95 1.43 -14.77 40.01
CA HIS A 95 0.48 -13.65 40.05
C HIS A 95 -0.55 -13.74 38.91
N LEU A 96 -0.10 -13.99 37.68
CA LEU A 96 -0.99 -14.09 36.53
C LEU A 96 -1.97 -15.27 36.64
N ALA A 97 -1.54 -16.39 37.24
CA ALA A 97 -2.40 -17.55 37.46
C ALA A 97 -3.38 -17.31 38.62
N ASP A 98 -2.87 -16.88 39.77
CA ASP A 98 -3.63 -16.89 41.03
C ASP A 98 -4.52 -15.66 41.19
N VAL A 99 -4.08 -14.50 40.68
CA VAL A 99 -4.78 -13.22 40.82
C VAL A 99 -5.54 -12.85 39.55
N GLU A 100 -4.93 -13.05 38.39
CA GLU A 100 -5.52 -12.66 37.09
C GLU A 100 -6.26 -13.82 36.40
N HIS A 101 -6.22 -15.03 36.98
CA HIS A 101 -6.88 -16.24 36.48
C HIS A 101 -6.49 -16.63 35.04
N VAL A 102 -5.28 -16.27 34.63
CA VAL A 102 -4.72 -16.66 33.33
C VAL A 102 -4.28 -18.11 33.36
N THR A 103 -4.63 -18.85 32.31
CA THR A 103 -4.33 -20.28 32.17
C THR A 103 -3.54 -20.60 30.90
N LEU A 104 -3.46 -19.66 29.96
CA LEU A 104 -2.64 -19.76 28.76
C LEU A 104 -1.46 -18.79 28.85
N PHE A 105 -0.23 -19.32 28.85
CA PHE A 105 1.00 -18.55 28.93
C PHE A 105 1.84 -18.70 27.66
N GLU A 106 2.29 -17.57 27.13
CA GLU A 106 3.13 -17.53 25.93
C GLU A 106 4.42 -16.76 26.21
N LEU A 107 5.52 -17.17 25.57
CA LEU A 107 6.76 -16.43 25.61
C LEU A 107 7.62 -16.68 24.38
N ASN A 108 8.65 -15.86 24.23
CA ASN A 108 9.69 -16.07 23.23
C ASN A 108 11.02 -16.27 23.94
N ALA A 109 11.62 -17.43 23.75
CA ALA A 109 12.88 -17.78 24.37
C ALA A 109 14.01 -17.73 23.34
N SER A 110 15.13 -17.10 23.70
CA SER A 110 16.40 -17.36 23.03
C SER A 110 16.86 -18.80 23.31
N VAL A 111 17.76 -19.32 22.48
CA VAL A 111 18.36 -20.66 22.69
C VAL A 111 18.96 -20.78 24.10
N GLU A 112 19.59 -19.70 24.60
CA GLU A 112 20.20 -19.65 25.92
C GLU A 112 19.18 -19.66 27.07
N ALA A 113 18.02 -19.03 26.89
CA ALA A 113 16.99 -18.93 27.93
C ALA A 113 16.00 -20.10 27.92
N ALA A 114 15.93 -20.88 26.83
CA ALA A 114 14.99 -21.98 26.67
C ALA A 114 15.03 -23.04 27.81
N PRO A 115 16.18 -23.46 28.36
CA PRO A 115 16.22 -24.41 29.47
C PRO A 115 15.45 -23.93 30.71
N LEU A 116 15.59 -22.66 31.08
CA LEU A 116 14.87 -22.07 32.22
C LEU A 116 13.35 -22.17 32.03
N TYR A 117 12.84 -21.82 30.85
CA TYR A 117 11.40 -21.85 30.60
C TYR A 117 10.85 -23.28 30.54
N ARG A 118 11.63 -24.26 30.06
CA ARG A 118 11.22 -25.67 30.12
C ARG A 118 11.06 -26.17 31.55
N GLU A 119 11.96 -25.78 32.46
CA GLU A 119 11.83 -26.11 33.89
C GLU A 119 10.57 -25.48 34.53
N LEU A 120 10.12 -24.35 33.99
CA LEU A 120 8.88 -23.67 34.39
C LEU A 120 7.63 -24.22 33.67
N GLY A 121 7.74 -25.33 32.94
CA GLY A 121 6.62 -26.01 32.30
C GLY A 121 6.28 -25.54 30.88
N PHE A 122 7.07 -24.63 30.29
CA PHE A 122 6.87 -24.24 28.89
C PHE A 122 7.38 -25.32 27.93
N ALA A 123 6.55 -25.69 26.96
CA ALA A 123 6.92 -26.56 25.86
C ALA A 123 6.78 -25.83 24.53
N GLY A 124 7.70 -26.08 23.60
CA GLY A 124 7.54 -25.64 22.22
C GLY A 124 6.50 -26.50 21.52
N ASN A 125 5.57 -25.89 20.79
CA ASN A 125 4.59 -26.60 19.98
C ASN A 125 4.84 -26.29 18.48
N PRO A 126 5.32 -27.27 17.68
CA PRO A 126 5.61 -27.05 16.27
C PRO A 126 4.36 -26.79 15.41
N ALA A 127 3.16 -27.07 15.91
CA ALA A 127 1.90 -26.65 15.27
C ALA A 127 1.54 -25.19 15.55
N LEU A 128 2.17 -24.55 16.55
CA LEU A 128 1.94 -23.16 16.97
C LEU A 128 3.24 -22.34 16.84
N MET A 129 3.88 -22.44 15.68
CA MET A 129 5.10 -21.69 15.39
C MET A 129 4.80 -20.18 15.37
N ARG A 130 5.63 -19.39 16.06
CA ARG A 130 5.55 -17.93 15.96
C ARG A 130 5.95 -17.50 14.54
N MET A 131 4.98 -17.04 13.77
CA MET A 131 5.21 -16.34 12.51
C MET A 131 5.17 -14.84 12.78
N THR A 132 6.27 -14.15 12.50
CA THR A 132 6.35 -12.69 12.69
C THR A 132 6.31 -12.02 11.33
N ARG A 133 5.24 -11.27 11.05
CA ARG A 133 5.17 -10.31 9.93
C ARG A 133 5.24 -8.92 10.52
N LEU A 134 6.35 -8.22 10.32
CA LEU A 134 6.45 -6.80 10.63
C LEU A 134 5.83 -6.03 9.45
N GLY A 135 4.86 -5.16 9.72
CA GLY A 135 4.38 -4.21 8.69
C GLY A 135 5.46 -3.17 8.39
N GLU A 136 5.40 -2.55 7.21
CA GLU A 136 6.18 -1.33 6.98
C GLU A 136 5.74 -0.25 7.99
N PRO A 137 6.67 0.48 8.64
CA PRO A 137 6.30 1.58 9.50
C PRO A 137 5.70 2.71 8.65
N THR A 138 4.37 2.75 8.58
CA THR A 138 3.62 3.85 7.94
C THR A 138 3.61 5.06 8.86
N ALA A 139 3.96 6.22 8.30
CA ALA A 139 3.77 7.52 8.95
C ALA A 139 2.31 7.64 9.41
N ALA A 140 2.11 8.11 10.64
CA ALA A 140 0.85 8.06 11.36
C ALA A 140 -0.35 8.63 10.57
N SER A 141 -1.40 7.83 10.39
CA SER A 141 -2.80 8.31 10.49
C SER A 141 -3.78 7.13 10.66
N THR A 142 -4.76 7.36 11.52
CA THR A 142 -5.81 6.53 12.11
C THR A 142 -6.84 5.91 11.14
N ALA A 143 -7.16 4.60 11.31
CA ALA A 143 -8.50 3.95 11.29
C ALA A 143 -8.48 2.49 10.76
N GLU A 144 -9.33 1.64 11.35
CA GLU A 144 -9.40 0.16 11.32
C GLU A 144 -9.95 -0.49 10.03
N ASN A 145 -9.43 -1.68 9.63
CA ASN A 145 -10.18 -2.95 9.46
C ASN A 145 -9.32 -4.09 8.86
N GLY A 146 -9.48 -5.31 9.38
CA GLY A 146 -8.64 -6.48 9.08
C GLY A 146 -9.00 -7.25 7.80
N THR A 147 -7.99 -7.91 7.21
CA THR A 147 -8.17 -9.01 6.24
C THR A 147 -6.86 -9.80 6.05
N THR A 148 -6.96 -11.13 5.95
CA THR A 148 -5.87 -12.07 5.66
C THR A 148 -5.36 -11.89 4.23
N TRP A 149 -4.06 -11.63 4.02
CA TRP A 149 -3.49 -11.34 2.69
C TRP A 149 -2.76 -12.54 2.09
N LEU A 150 -3.08 -12.85 0.82
CA LEU A 150 -2.31 -13.76 -0.06
C LEU A 150 -0.93 -13.14 -0.40
N PRO A 151 0.10 -13.95 -0.76
CA PRO A 151 1.35 -13.45 -1.36
C PRO A 151 1.07 -12.48 -2.53
N PRO A 152 1.84 -11.40 -2.73
CA PRO A 152 1.51 -10.34 -3.70
C PRO A 152 1.24 -10.83 -5.12
N GLN A 153 2.02 -11.79 -5.62
CA GLN A 153 1.82 -12.36 -6.95
C GLN A 153 0.52 -13.18 -7.02
N GLN A 154 0.20 -13.94 -5.98
CA GLN A 154 -1.05 -14.70 -5.92
C GLN A 154 -2.25 -13.77 -5.77
N TYR A 155 -2.14 -12.72 -4.96
CA TYR A 155 -3.17 -11.68 -4.87
C TYR A 155 -3.35 -10.95 -6.20
N ALA A 156 -2.26 -10.60 -6.89
CA ALA A 156 -2.30 -9.96 -8.20
C ALA A 156 -3.07 -10.80 -9.23
N GLU A 157 -3.02 -12.13 -9.14
CA GLU A 157 -3.84 -13.03 -9.98
C GLU A 157 -5.32 -13.09 -9.57
N THR A 158 -5.67 -12.70 -8.33
CA THR A 158 -7.07 -12.62 -7.87
C THR A 158 -7.77 -11.30 -8.16
N VAL A 159 -7.01 -10.24 -8.45
CA VAL A 159 -7.59 -8.92 -8.73
C VAL A 159 -7.91 -8.74 -10.21
N PRO A 160 -8.89 -7.88 -10.55
CA PRO A 160 -9.19 -7.55 -11.93
C PRO A 160 -7.93 -7.08 -12.67
N LYS A 161 -7.68 -7.67 -13.84
CA LYS A 161 -6.65 -7.22 -14.76
C LYS A 161 -7.27 -6.22 -15.72
N ALA A 162 -6.53 -5.15 -16.01
CA ALA A 162 -6.92 -4.15 -16.98
C ALA A 162 -5.74 -3.87 -17.91
N THR A 163 -6.05 -3.67 -19.19
CA THR A 163 -5.12 -3.03 -20.13
C THR A 163 -5.12 -1.54 -19.85
N ALA A 164 -4.00 -0.88 -20.09
CA ALA A 164 -3.87 0.55 -19.86
C ALA A 164 -3.32 1.27 -21.09
N PHE A 165 -3.79 2.48 -21.33
CA PHE A 165 -3.31 3.34 -22.41
C PHE A 165 -3.15 4.77 -21.90
N ALA A 166 -2.35 5.57 -22.61
CA ALA A 166 -2.19 6.97 -22.28
C ALA A 166 -2.05 7.83 -23.53
N CYS A 167 -2.72 8.99 -23.52
CA CYS A 167 -2.78 9.88 -24.67
C CYS A 167 -2.46 11.33 -24.29
N LEU A 168 -2.11 12.11 -25.30
CA LEU A 168 -1.97 13.56 -25.25
C LEU A 168 -3.06 14.23 -26.08
N TYR A 169 -3.69 15.23 -25.46
CA TYR A 169 -4.64 16.11 -26.11
C TYR A 169 -3.95 17.42 -26.49
N PHE A 170 -3.86 17.68 -27.79
CA PHE A 170 -3.29 18.92 -28.34
C PHE A 170 -4.37 19.81 -28.93
N THR A 171 -4.13 21.12 -28.89
CA THR A 171 -4.91 22.11 -29.65
C THR A 171 -4.02 22.95 -30.56
N ASP A 172 -4.57 23.54 -31.62
CA ASP A 172 -3.92 24.68 -32.28
C ASP A 172 -4.01 25.97 -31.45
N GLU A 173 -3.49 27.06 -32.03
CA GLU A 173 -3.49 28.40 -31.46
C GLU A 173 -4.90 28.98 -31.26
N GLU A 174 -5.90 28.40 -31.93
CA GLU A 174 -7.32 28.76 -31.82
C GLU A 174 -8.13 27.77 -30.96
N ASP A 175 -7.44 26.97 -30.14
CA ASP A 175 -8.03 25.97 -29.22
C ASP A 175 -8.85 24.88 -29.93
N ARG A 176 -8.50 24.54 -31.17
CA ARG A 176 -9.14 23.46 -31.92
C ARG A 176 -8.43 22.13 -31.67
N PRO A 177 -9.13 21.04 -31.31
CA PRO A 177 -8.52 19.75 -31.06
C PRO A 177 -7.88 19.12 -32.31
N LEU A 178 -6.72 18.52 -32.11
CA LEU A 178 -5.99 17.71 -33.09
C LEU A 178 -6.35 16.22 -32.92
N GLN A 179 -6.66 15.54 -34.02
CA GLN A 179 -6.82 14.08 -34.04
C GLN A 179 -6.03 13.45 -35.18
N LEU A 180 -5.58 12.22 -34.96
CA LEU A 180 -4.92 11.38 -35.96
C LEU A 180 -5.93 10.39 -36.53
N HIS A 181 -5.87 10.13 -37.83
CA HIS A 181 -6.71 9.12 -38.48
C HIS A 181 -6.05 7.75 -38.40
N SER A 182 -6.73 6.75 -37.85
CA SER A 182 -6.21 5.38 -37.74
C SER A 182 -6.40 4.60 -39.04
N VAL A 183 -5.36 3.91 -39.50
CA VAL A 183 -5.43 3.05 -40.70
C VAL A 183 -5.99 1.65 -40.43
N TYR A 184 -6.09 1.24 -39.16
CA TYR A 184 -6.48 -0.10 -38.74
C TYR A 184 -7.79 -0.16 -37.94
N SER A 185 -8.35 0.99 -37.54
CA SER A 185 -9.60 1.05 -36.76
C SER A 185 -10.72 1.77 -37.53
N PRO A 186 -11.47 1.06 -38.39
CA PRO A 186 -12.61 1.64 -39.10
C PRO A 186 -13.74 2.12 -38.17
N ALA A 187 -13.89 1.47 -37.01
CA ALA A 187 -14.90 1.81 -36.01
C ALA A 187 -14.52 3.07 -35.22
N HIS A 188 -13.23 3.27 -34.93
CA HIS A 188 -12.71 4.44 -34.22
C HIS A 188 -11.67 5.17 -35.09
N PRO A 189 -12.13 5.81 -36.19
CA PRO A 189 -11.24 6.30 -37.23
C PRO A 189 -10.39 7.50 -36.80
N TRP A 190 -10.77 8.23 -35.75
CA TRP A 190 -10.03 9.39 -35.26
C TRP A 190 -9.65 9.22 -33.80
N GLN A 191 -8.38 9.42 -33.49
CA GLN A 191 -7.79 9.10 -32.20
C GLN A 191 -6.95 10.26 -31.66
N LEU A 192 -6.81 10.32 -30.34
CA LEU A 192 -5.82 11.17 -29.68
C LEU A 192 -4.43 10.60 -29.96
N VAL A 193 -3.41 11.45 -29.87
CA VAL A 193 -2.02 11.00 -29.96
C VAL A 193 -1.71 10.14 -28.74
N GLY A 194 -1.33 8.88 -28.92
CA GLY A 194 -1.06 7.97 -27.81
C GLY A 194 -1.54 6.55 -28.03
N GLY A 195 -1.02 5.65 -27.19
CA GLY A 195 -1.18 4.22 -27.37
C GLY A 195 -1.16 3.44 -26.06
N THR A 196 -0.90 2.14 -26.19
CA THR A 196 -0.95 1.18 -25.09
C THR A 196 0.29 1.32 -24.20
N MET A 197 0.10 1.14 -22.89
CA MET A 197 1.20 1.16 -21.94
C MET A 197 2.04 -0.11 -22.01
N ASP A 198 3.36 0.06 -22.05
CA ASP A 198 4.32 -1.04 -21.91
C ASP A 198 4.50 -1.42 -20.43
N GLU A 199 5.01 -2.64 -20.21
CA GLU A 199 5.25 -3.16 -18.87
C GLU A 199 6.25 -2.26 -18.10
N GLY A 200 5.80 -1.74 -16.96
CA GLY A 200 6.63 -0.91 -16.08
C GLY A 200 6.67 0.58 -16.43
N GLU A 201 6.01 1.01 -17.52
CA GLU A 201 5.89 2.44 -17.84
C GLU A 201 4.87 3.15 -16.95
N ARG A 202 5.12 4.44 -16.68
CA ARG A 202 4.10 5.32 -16.10
C ARG A 202 3.24 5.89 -17.22
N PRO A 203 1.95 6.19 -16.99
CA PRO A 203 1.07 6.71 -18.05
C PRO A 203 1.60 7.95 -18.76
N TRP A 204 2.26 8.86 -18.04
CA TRP A 204 2.87 10.04 -18.66
C TRP A 204 4.05 9.67 -19.57
N ASP A 205 4.88 8.71 -19.15
CA ASP A 205 6.04 8.27 -19.94
C ASP A 205 5.57 7.59 -21.23
N THR A 206 4.53 6.75 -21.15
CA THR A 206 3.84 6.16 -22.31
C THR A 206 3.33 7.26 -23.26
N ALA A 207 2.55 8.23 -22.75
CA ALA A 207 1.99 9.28 -23.59
C ALA A 207 3.07 10.11 -24.32
N VAL A 208 4.21 10.37 -23.66
CA VAL A 208 5.36 11.07 -24.26
C VAL A 208 6.09 10.20 -25.29
N ARG A 209 6.28 8.91 -25.02
CA ARG A 209 6.88 7.95 -25.97
C ARG A 209 6.05 7.86 -27.24
N GLU A 210 4.76 7.56 -27.09
CA GLU A 210 3.84 7.39 -28.22
C GLU A 210 3.74 8.67 -29.05
N CYS A 211 3.67 9.84 -28.42
CA CYS A 211 3.66 11.11 -29.16
C CYS A 211 4.91 11.33 -30.01
N ARG A 212 6.09 10.93 -29.50
CA ARG A 212 7.32 10.98 -30.28
C ARG A 212 7.28 9.99 -31.45
N GLU A 213 6.76 8.79 -31.24
CA GLU A 213 6.69 7.73 -32.24
C GLU A 213 5.66 8.05 -33.34
N GLU A 214 4.45 8.42 -32.97
CA GLU A 214 3.34 8.69 -33.88
C GLU A 214 3.41 10.04 -34.61
N THR A 215 4.10 11.04 -34.04
CA THR A 215 4.06 12.42 -34.60
C THR A 215 5.42 13.10 -34.75
N GLY A 216 6.46 12.57 -34.12
CA GLY A 216 7.77 13.23 -34.00
C GLY A 216 7.79 14.43 -33.04
N LEU A 217 6.68 14.79 -32.40
CA LEU A 217 6.62 15.87 -31.43
C LEU A 217 7.27 15.47 -30.11
N THR A 218 7.73 16.46 -29.35
CA THR A 218 8.23 16.26 -27.98
C THR A 218 7.46 17.14 -27.04
N VAL A 219 6.89 16.55 -26.00
CA VAL A 219 6.20 17.28 -24.93
C VAL A 219 7.13 17.44 -23.74
N SER A 220 7.15 18.64 -23.18
CA SER A 220 7.97 18.98 -22.01
C SER A 220 7.10 19.62 -20.93
N GLY A 221 7.40 19.31 -19.67
CA GLY A 221 6.70 19.87 -18.53
C GLY A 221 6.09 18.80 -17.62
N PRO A 222 5.54 19.20 -16.47
CA PRO A 222 4.86 18.25 -15.59
C PRO A 222 3.55 17.76 -16.23
N PRO A 223 3.16 16.49 -15.98
CA PRO A 223 1.88 15.97 -16.46
C PRO A 223 0.71 16.76 -15.90
N ARG A 224 -0.21 17.18 -16.77
CA ARG A 224 -1.53 17.71 -16.39
C ARG A 224 -2.61 16.77 -16.90
N LEU A 225 -3.26 16.05 -16.00
CA LEU A 225 -4.34 15.11 -16.33
C LEU A 225 -5.61 15.89 -16.73
N LEU A 226 -6.19 15.52 -17.87
CA LEU A 226 -7.46 16.07 -18.37
C LEU A 226 -8.61 15.09 -18.22
N ALA A 227 -8.38 13.79 -18.43
CA ALA A 227 -9.41 12.79 -18.22
C ALA A 227 -8.84 11.42 -17.81
N THR A 228 -9.62 10.68 -17.05
CA THR A 228 -9.48 9.22 -16.94
C THR A 228 -10.61 8.54 -17.69
N VAL A 229 -10.26 7.50 -18.44
CA VAL A 229 -11.19 6.68 -19.23
C VAL A 229 -11.27 5.30 -18.60
N TYR A 230 -12.47 4.75 -18.51
CA TYR A 230 -12.68 3.38 -18.07
C TYR A 230 -13.66 2.67 -19.01
N GLY A 231 -13.28 1.49 -19.46
CA GLY A 231 -14.09 0.63 -20.31
C GLY A 231 -14.25 -0.76 -19.72
N LEU A 232 -15.47 -1.31 -19.77
CA LEU A 232 -15.73 -2.68 -19.39
C LEU A 232 -15.23 -3.67 -20.46
N PRO A 233 -14.86 -4.91 -20.07
CA PRO A 233 -14.58 -5.98 -21.03
C PRO A 233 -15.76 -6.21 -21.97
N GLY A 234 -15.48 -6.64 -23.20
CA GLY A 234 -16.48 -7.00 -24.20
C GLY A 234 -16.16 -8.32 -24.90
N ALA A 235 -17.00 -8.70 -25.86
CA ALA A 235 -16.88 -9.96 -26.59
C ALA A 235 -15.54 -10.08 -27.35
N GLU A 236 -15.03 -8.96 -27.88
CA GLU A 236 -13.76 -8.91 -28.63
C GLU A 236 -12.55 -8.63 -27.73
N TRP A 237 -12.75 -8.09 -26.52
CA TRP A 237 -11.67 -7.73 -25.60
C TRP A 237 -11.94 -8.16 -24.15
N PRO A 238 -11.18 -9.13 -23.59
CA PRO A 238 -11.54 -9.79 -22.35
C PRO A 238 -11.16 -9.04 -21.07
N TYR A 239 -10.46 -7.91 -21.17
CA TYR A 239 -9.98 -7.13 -20.01
C TYR A 239 -10.67 -5.78 -19.94
N SER A 240 -10.82 -5.23 -18.74
CA SER A 240 -11.19 -3.81 -18.60
C SER A 240 -10.08 -2.95 -19.20
N THR A 241 -10.41 -1.74 -19.64
CA THR A 241 -9.42 -0.80 -20.17
C THR A 241 -9.41 0.48 -19.35
N ILE A 242 -8.22 0.93 -18.96
CA ILE A 242 -8.01 2.18 -18.21
C ILE A 242 -7.19 3.13 -19.08
N GLY A 243 -7.67 4.35 -19.27
CA GLY A 243 -6.98 5.38 -20.04
C GLY A 243 -6.67 6.61 -19.22
N MET A 244 -5.54 7.25 -19.49
CA MET A 244 -5.24 8.61 -19.00
C MET A 244 -5.00 9.54 -20.18
N VAL A 245 -5.70 10.68 -20.20
CA VAL A 245 -5.51 11.73 -21.21
C VAL A 245 -4.86 12.92 -20.53
N PHE A 246 -3.71 13.34 -21.02
CA PHE A 246 -2.95 14.49 -20.51
C PHE A 246 -3.02 15.68 -21.48
N ASP A 247 -2.81 16.89 -20.95
CA ASP A 247 -2.68 18.11 -21.75
C ASP A 247 -1.33 18.10 -22.47
N GLY A 248 -1.36 17.92 -23.80
CA GLY A 248 -0.18 18.04 -24.66
C GLY A 248 0.18 19.50 -24.96
N GLY A 249 -0.71 20.44 -24.62
CA GLY A 249 -0.50 21.86 -24.83
C GLY A 249 -0.98 22.36 -26.18
N ARG A 250 -0.57 23.59 -26.50
CA ARG A 250 -0.96 24.33 -27.69
C ARG A 250 0.15 24.29 -28.72
N LEU A 251 -0.14 23.78 -29.91
CA LEU A 251 0.79 23.66 -31.03
C LEU A 251 0.65 24.85 -31.97
N THR A 252 1.79 25.38 -32.42
CA THR A 252 1.83 26.37 -33.50
C THR A 252 1.53 25.73 -34.85
N ALA A 253 1.08 26.53 -35.81
CA ALA A 253 0.90 26.06 -37.18
C ALA A 253 2.18 25.44 -37.80
N ALA A 254 3.37 25.89 -37.37
CA ALA A 254 4.65 25.32 -37.80
C ALA A 254 4.90 23.93 -37.21
N GLN A 255 4.59 23.72 -35.93
CA GLN A 255 4.68 22.40 -35.29
C GLN A 255 3.71 21.41 -35.93
N ILE A 256 2.46 21.82 -36.18
CA ILE A 256 1.45 20.97 -36.82
C ILE A 256 1.90 20.52 -38.23
N ARG A 257 2.47 21.43 -39.04
CA ARG A 257 3.02 21.09 -40.36
C ARG A 257 4.27 20.20 -40.29
N GLY A 258 4.96 20.18 -39.15
CA GLY A 258 6.15 19.36 -38.93
C GLY A 258 5.85 17.96 -38.43
N ILE A 259 4.58 17.63 -38.15
CA ILE A 259 4.16 16.29 -37.72
C ILE A 259 4.54 15.29 -38.81
N THR A 260 5.23 14.23 -38.40
CA THR A 260 5.56 13.08 -39.24
C THR A 260 4.84 11.88 -38.66
N LEU A 261 3.86 11.36 -39.40
CA LEU A 261 3.05 10.23 -38.96
C LEU A 261 3.78 8.91 -39.19
N ASP A 262 3.60 7.95 -38.28
CA ASP A 262 3.92 6.55 -38.57
C ASP A 262 2.85 5.99 -39.53
N PRO A 263 3.21 5.66 -40.79
CA PRO A 263 2.24 5.20 -41.79
C PRO A 263 1.66 3.81 -41.48
N GLN A 264 2.21 3.06 -40.51
CA GLN A 264 1.62 1.79 -40.07
C GLN A 264 0.40 1.99 -39.18
N GLU A 265 0.29 3.16 -38.54
CA GLU A 265 -0.77 3.45 -37.57
C GLU A 265 -1.69 4.57 -38.04
N HIS A 266 -1.11 5.62 -38.64
CA HIS A 266 -1.82 6.84 -38.98
C HIS A 266 -1.45 7.38 -40.37
N ASP A 267 -2.45 7.79 -41.15
CA ASP A 267 -2.26 8.33 -42.51
C ASP A 267 -2.67 9.81 -42.66
N GLU A 268 -3.40 10.36 -41.68
CA GLU A 268 -3.86 11.74 -41.71
C GLU A 268 -3.85 12.39 -40.33
N VAL A 269 -3.54 13.70 -40.29
CA VAL A 269 -3.72 14.55 -39.12
C VAL A 269 -4.69 15.68 -39.46
N ARG A 270 -5.67 15.92 -38.59
CA ARG A 270 -6.63 17.02 -38.74
C ARG A 270 -6.73 17.83 -37.47
N VAL A 271 -6.92 19.14 -37.66
CA VAL A 271 -7.22 20.09 -36.59
C VAL A 271 -8.49 20.84 -36.97
N LEU A 272 -9.57 20.62 -36.22
CA LEU A 272 -10.90 21.11 -36.56
C LEU A 272 -11.57 21.72 -35.32
N PRO A 273 -12.48 22.71 -35.50
CA PRO A 273 -13.35 23.14 -34.41
C PRO A 273 -14.07 21.94 -33.79
N LEU A 274 -14.23 21.92 -32.46
CA LEU A 274 -14.77 20.77 -31.73
C LEU A 274 -16.04 20.21 -32.38
N THR A 275 -17.00 21.08 -32.71
CA THR A 275 -18.31 20.70 -33.29
C THR A 275 -18.23 19.99 -34.65
N ARG A 276 -17.11 20.08 -35.38
CA ARG A 276 -16.93 19.37 -36.65
C ARG A 276 -16.58 17.90 -36.46
N TRP A 277 -16.05 17.52 -35.30
CA TRP A 277 -15.71 16.13 -35.00
C TRP A 277 -16.94 15.24 -34.80
N GLU A 278 -18.08 15.81 -34.41
CA GLU A 278 -19.33 15.06 -34.19
C GLU A 278 -19.76 14.25 -35.41
N ALA A 279 -19.49 14.76 -36.63
CA ALA A 279 -19.85 14.07 -37.87
C ALA A 279 -18.77 13.08 -38.36
N LEU A 280 -17.59 13.05 -37.75
CA LEU A 280 -16.44 12.27 -38.18
C LEU A 280 -16.12 11.10 -37.24
N MET A 281 -16.70 11.09 -36.06
CA MET A 281 -16.42 10.12 -35.00
C MET A 281 -17.72 9.47 -34.53
N PRO A 282 -17.66 8.24 -34.01
CA PRO A 282 -18.78 7.68 -33.26
C PRO A 282 -19.22 8.61 -32.11
N PRO A 283 -20.51 8.58 -31.72
CA PRO A 283 -21.03 9.46 -30.67
C PRO A 283 -20.26 9.37 -29.34
N HIS A 284 -19.79 8.19 -28.94
CA HIS A 284 -19.05 8.01 -27.69
C HIS A 284 -17.64 8.60 -27.75
N ASP A 285 -16.94 8.45 -28.88
CA ASP A 285 -15.62 9.05 -29.08
C ASP A 285 -15.71 10.57 -29.11
N PHE A 286 -16.75 11.11 -29.75
CA PHE A 286 -17.03 12.54 -29.74
C PHE A 286 -17.37 13.06 -28.33
N ALA A 287 -18.17 12.31 -27.56
CA ALA A 287 -18.48 12.66 -26.17
C ALA A 287 -17.21 12.69 -25.29
N ARG A 288 -16.31 11.71 -25.47
CA ARG A 288 -15.00 11.69 -24.80
C ARG A 288 -14.15 12.90 -25.18
N LEU A 289 -14.02 13.19 -26.47
CA LEU A 289 -13.27 14.35 -26.96
C LEU A 289 -13.81 15.66 -26.39
N SER A 290 -15.14 15.80 -26.36
CA SER A 290 -15.83 16.98 -25.80
C SER A 290 -15.59 17.13 -24.29
N ALA A 291 -15.56 16.03 -23.55
CA ALA A 291 -15.24 16.05 -22.12
C ALA A 291 -13.79 16.47 -21.85
N VAL A 292 -12.83 15.96 -22.64
CA VAL A 292 -11.42 16.35 -22.55
C VAL A 292 -11.22 17.84 -22.89
N ASP A 293 -11.86 18.34 -23.94
CA ASP A 293 -11.86 19.77 -24.29
C ASP A 293 -12.38 20.64 -23.14
N ALA A 294 -13.53 20.25 -22.57
CA ALA A 294 -14.12 20.96 -21.45
C ALA A 294 -13.18 20.96 -20.23
N ALA A 295 -12.61 19.81 -19.89
CA ALA A 295 -11.67 19.67 -18.78
C ALA A 295 -10.44 20.58 -18.91
N ARG A 296 -9.92 20.73 -20.13
CA ARG A 296 -8.79 21.64 -20.40
C ARG A 296 -9.17 23.10 -20.15
N ARG A 297 -10.37 23.51 -20.61
CA ARG A 297 -10.88 24.88 -20.46
C ARG A 297 -11.24 25.25 -19.03
N THR A 298 -11.82 24.31 -18.27
CA THR A 298 -12.26 24.56 -16.89
C THR A 298 -11.16 24.30 -15.86
N GLY A 299 -10.20 23.43 -16.18
CA GLY A 299 -9.19 22.94 -15.24
C GLY A 299 -9.66 21.79 -14.35
N GLU A 300 -10.87 21.28 -14.55
CA GLU A 300 -11.43 20.14 -13.81
C GLU A 300 -11.31 18.87 -14.65
N ALA A 301 -10.59 17.86 -14.15
CA ALA A 301 -10.39 16.61 -14.87
C ALA A 301 -11.71 15.82 -15.00
N ALA A 302 -11.98 15.29 -16.19
CA ALA A 302 -13.16 14.50 -16.48
C ALA A 302 -12.96 13.00 -16.13
N TYR A 303 -14.06 12.32 -15.83
CA TYR A 303 -14.13 10.86 -15.81
C TYR A 303 -15.05 10.38 -16.93
N PHE A 304 -14.56 9.47 -17.77
CA PHE A 304 -15.31 8.90 -18.88
C PHE A 304 -15.43 7.38 -18.71
N GLY A 305 -16.53 6.93 -18.08
CA GLY A 305 -16.76 5.52 -17.73
C GLY A 305 -17.70 4.75 -18.65
N THR A 306 -18.01 5.29 -19.84
CA THR A 306 -18.95 4.69 -20.81
C THR A 306 -18.26 4.31 -22.12
N TRP A 307 -16.99 3.90 -22.05
CA TRP A 307 -16.22 3.45 -23.22
C TRP A 307 -16.15 1.92 -23.21
N ASP A 308 -17.28 1.26 -23.39
CA ASP A 308 -17.36 -0.21 -23.32
C ASP A 308 -17.14 -0.82 -24.70
N TRP A 309 -16.35 -1.91 -24.77
CA TRP A 309 -16.03 -2.59 -26.02
C TRP A 309 -17.26 -3.15 -26.77
N ASP A 310 -18.34 -3.48 -26.05
CA ASP A 310 -19.59 -3.96 -26.66
C ASP A 310 -20.52 -2.81 -27.14
N ASN A 311 -20.19 -1.56 -26.78
CA ASN A 311 -20.91 -0.35 -27.18
C ASN A 311 -20.06 0.58 -28.06
N ALA A 312 -18.90 0.08 -28.52
CA ALA A 312 -17.90 0.78 -29.31
C ALA A 312 -18.19 0.65 -30.83
#